data_AF-R6AW58-F1
#
_entry.id   AF-R6AW58-F1
#
_cell.length_a   1.000
_cell.length_b   1.000
_cell.length_c   1.000
_cell.angle_alpha   90.00
_cell.angle_beta   90.00
_cell.angle_gamma   90.00
#
_symmetry.space_group_name_H-M   'P 1'
#
loop_
_entity.id
_entity.type
_entity.pdbx_description
1 polymer ?
#
loop_
_entity_poly.entity_id
_entity_poly.type
_entity_poly.pdbx_seq_one_letter_code
_entity_poly.pdbx_strand_id
1 'polypeptide(L)'
;MITPNTYICRMNKLADILSGIWLFYYNGFKQMTWGRTLWLIIVLKLFVIFVVLRFCFFRPAMQGLSNDEKSERVGQQLQQK
;
A
#
# COMPACT_ATOMS: atom_id res chain seq x y z
N MET A 1 -24.76 -41.90 20.26
CA MET A 1 -23.28 -41.79 20.31
C MET A 1 -22.86 -40.97 19.09
N ILE A 2 -22.64 -39.67 19.26
CA ILE A 2 -22.40 -38.73 18.14
C ILE A 2 -20.89 -38.72 17.87
N THR A 3 -20.48 -39.22 16.71
CA THR A 3 -19.08 -39.36 16.32
C THR A 3 -18.42 -37.99 16.06
N PRO A 4 -17.32 -37.65 16.74
CA PRO A 4 -16.62 -36.36 16.59
C PRO A 4 -15.88 -36.18 15.26
N ASN A 5 -15.83 -37.21 14.43
CA ASN A 5 -14.98 -37.26 13.24
C ASN A 5 -15.52 -36.42 12.06
N THR A 6 -16.81 -36.08 12.06
CA THR A 6 -17.45 -35.30 10.98
C THR A 6 -17.11 -33.80 11.04
N TYR A 7 -16.77 -33.26 12.21
CA TYR A 7 -16.41 -31.85 12.36
C TYR A 7 -15.00 -31.56 11.83
N ILE A 8 -14.05 -32.46 12.11
CA ILE A 8 -12.65 -32.34 11.72
C ILE A 8 -12.49 -32.43 10.18
N CYS A 9 -13.24 -33.33 9.53
CA CYS A 9 -13.21 -33.48 8.07
C CYS A 9 -13.73 -32.23 7.33
N ARG A 10 -14.68 -31.49 7.93
CA ARG A 10 -15.24 -30.26 7.33
C ARG A 10 -14.31 -29.05 7.47
N MET A 11 -13.49 -28.98 8.52
CA MET A 11 -12.52 -27.89 8.71
C MET A 11 -11.37 -27.97 7.71
N ASN A 12 -10.91 -29.18 7.37
CA ASN A 12 -9.84 -29.38 6.38
C ASN A 12 -10.28 -28.99 4.96
N LYS A 13 -11.56 -29.17 4.62
CA LYS A 13 -12.13 -28.72 3.34
C LYS A 13 -11.97 -27.22 3.10
N LEU A 14 -12.11 -26.38 4.12
CA LEU A 14 -11.96 -24.92 3.96
C LEU A 14 -10.49 -24.54 3.71
N ALA A 15 -9.57 -25.20 4.41
CA ALA A 15 -8.14 -25.03 4.20
C ALA A 15 -7.71 -25.52 2.79
N ASP A 16 -8.27 -26.62 2.31
CA ASP A 16 -8.04 -27.13 0.94
C ASP A 16 -8.60 -26.20 -0.13
N ILE A 17 -9.80 -25.64 0.08
CA ILE A 17 -10.39 -24.66 -0.84
C ILE A 17 -9.51 -23.41 -0.89
N LEU A 18 -9.13 -22.84 0.26
CA LEU A 18 -8.23 -21.68 0.33
C LEU A 18 -6.88 -21.96 -0.34
N SER A 19 -6.31 -23.15 -0.13
CA SER A 19 -5.06 -23.58 -0.76
C SER A 19 -5.21 -23.72 -2.28
N GLY A 20 -6.36 -24.21 -2.76
CA GLY A 20 -6.69 -24.28 -4.19
C GLY A 20 -6.84 -22.90 -4.84
N ILE A 21 -7.52 -21.95 -4.18
CA ILE A 21 -7.63 -20.56 -4.65
C ILE A 21 -6.24 -19.91 -4.68
N TRP A 22 -5.42 -20.12 -3.65
CA TRP A 22 -4.06 -19.59 -3.60
C TRP A 22 -3.19 -20.13 -4.73
N LEU A 23 -3.23 -21.45 -4.96
CA LEU A 23 -2.48 -22.11 -6.04
C LEU A 23 -2.96 -21.64 -7.41
N PHE A 24 -4.27 -21.49 -7.62
CA PHE A 24 -4.85 -20.98 -8.86
C PHE A 24 -4.43 -19.53 -9.13
N TYR A 25 -4.50 -18.66 -8.12
CA TYR A 25 -4.08 -17.26 -8.23
C TYR A 25 -2.58 -17.17 -8.55
N TYR A 26 -1.76 -17.95 -7.86
CA TYR A 26 -0.32 -18.02 -8.11
C TYR A 26 0.01 -18.56 -9.51
N ASN A 27 -0.64 -19.65 -9.94
CA ASN A 27 -0.43 -20.21 -11.28
C ASN A 27 -0.93 -19.28 -12.39
N GLY A 28 -2.09 -18.66 -12.22
CA GLY A 28 -2.65 -17.71 -13.18
C GLY A 28 -1.77 -16.48 -13.33
N PHE A 29 -1.28 -15.94 -12.22
CA PHE A 29 -0.35 -14.81 -12.21
C PHE A 29 0.98 -15.15 -12.90
N LYS A 30 1.51 -16.36 -12.71
CA LYS A 30 2.77 -16.82 -13.33
C LYS A 30 2.65 -17.06 -14.84
N GLN A 31 1.53 -17.63 -15.29
CA GLN A 31 1.26 -17.93 -16.71
C GLN A 31 0.96 -16.68 -17.55
N MET A 32 0.60 -15.55 -16.92
CA MET A 32 0.35 -14.30 -17.63
C MET A 32 1.66 -13.60 -18.00
N THR A 33 2.12 -13.77 -19.24
CA THR A 33 3.21 -12.98 -19.85
C THR A 33 2.96 -11.48 -19.77
N TRP A 34 1.71 -11.05 -19.99
CA TRP A 34 1.28 -9.65 -19.82
C TRP A 34 1.08 -9.23 -18.36
N GLY A 35 0.72 -10.17 -17.49
CA GLY A 35 0.44 -9.91 -16.07
C GLY A 35 1.70 -9.54 -15.29
N ARG A 36 2.84 -10.19 -15.60
CA ARG A 36 4.15 -9.82 -15.02
C ARG A 36 4.53 -8.38 -15.36
N THR A 37 4.38 -7.98 -16.62
CA THR A 37 4.66 -6.61 -17.06
C THR A 37 3.70 -5.62 -16.41
N LEU A 38 2.41 -5.93 -16.35
CA LEU A 38 1.40 -5.07 -15.72
C LEU A 38 1.68 -4.88 -14.23
N TRP A 39 1.99 -5.95 -13.51
CA TRP A 39 2.33 -5.89 -12.09
C TRP A 39 3.59 -5.04 -11.85
N LEU A 40 4.60 -5.20 -12.70
CA LEU A 40 5.81 -4.39 -12.66
C LEU A 40 5.49 -2.90 -12.89
N ILE A 41 4.58 -2.58 -13.81
CA ILE A 41 4.09 -1.21 -14.04
C ILE A 41 3.33 -0.67 -12.82
N ILE A 42 2.48 -1.48 -12.18
CA ILE A 42 1.72 -1.07 -10.99
C ILE A 42 2.68 -0.76 -9.84
N VAL A 43 3.63 -1.65 -9.57
CA VAL A 43 4.68 -1.45 -8.55
C VAL A 43 5.50 -0.21 -8.86
N LEU A 44 5.93 -0.04 -10.12
CA LEU A 44 6.68 1.13 -10.56
C LEU A 44 5.89 2.41 -10.37
N LYS A 45 4.61 2.42 -10.72
CA LYS A 45 3.76 3.61 -10.59
C LYS A 45 3.50 3.97 -9.13
N LEU A 46 3.25 2.98 -8.27
CA LEU A 46 3.18 3.17 -6.83
C LEU A 46 4.49 3.74 -6.28
N PHE A 47 5.63 3.19 -6.70
CA PHE A 47 6.94 3.66 -6.28
C PHE A 47 7.21 5.10 -6.73
N VAL A 48 6.91 5.44 -7.99
CA VAL A 48 7.09 6.80 -8.53
C VAL A 48 6.22 7.79 -7.77
N ILE A 49 4.94 7.49 -7.54
CA ILE A 49 4.04 8.37 -6.78
C ILE A 49 4.53 8.50 -5.34
N PHE A 50 4.97 7.41 -4.71
CA PHE A 50 5.54 7.42 -3.38
C PHE A 50 6.81 8.28 -3.30
N VAL A 51 7.73 8.15 -4.27
CA VAL A 51 8.95 8.94 -4.32
C VAL A 51 8.66 10.40 -4.63
N VAL A 52 7.79 10.72 -5.58
CA VAL A 52 7.44 12.11 -5.91
C VAL A 52 6.72 12.77 -4.74
N LEU A 53 5.73 12.11 -4.12
CA LEU A 53 5.12 12.62 -2.89
C LEU A 53 6.17 12.71 -1.77
N ARG A 54 7.00 11.69 -1.54
CA ARG A 54 8.02 11.73 -0.48
C ARG A 54 9.12 12.77 -0.73
N PHE A 55 9.44 13.08 -1.97
CA PHE A 55 10.54 13.98 -2.34
C PHE A 55 10.03 15.40 -2.53
N CYS A 56 8.96 15.59 -3.32
CA CYS A 56 8.30 16.88 -3.52
C CYS A 56 7.39 17.29 -2.35
N PHE A 57 7.07 16.45 -1.38
CA PHE A 57 6.39 16.93 -0.16
C PHE A 57 7.40 17.27 0.94
N PHE A 58 8.59 16.68 0.94
CA PHE A 58 9.61 16.96 1.96
C PHE A 58 10.63 17.99 1.53
N ARG A 59 10.97 18.10 0.24
CA ARG A 59 11.92 19.12 -0.23
C ARG A 59 11.34 20.53 -0.24
N PRO A 60 10.20 20.85 -0.85
CA PRO A 60 9.63 22.20 -0.76
C PRO A 60 9.01 22.51 0.61
N ALA A 61 8.72 21.51 1.45
CA ALA A 61 8.49 21.76 2.88
C ALA A 61 9.77 22.23 3.62
N MET A 62 10.96 22.09 3.02
CA MET A 62 12.25 22.45 3.62
C MET A 62 13.16 23.37 2.76
N GLN A 63 12.82 23.68 1.50
CA GLN A 63 13.69 24.42 0.56
C GLN A 63 13.30 25.87 0.33
N GLY A 64 12.32 26.40 1.07
CA GLY A 64 11.83 27.77 0.84
C GLY A 64 11.69 28.63 2.09
N LEU A 65 12.00 28.11 3.27
CA LEU A 65 11.99 28.91 4.48
C LEU A 65 12.98 28.40 5.52
N SER A 66 14.03 29.18 5.71
CA SER A 66 14.66 29.32 7.01
C SER A 66 13.56 29.49 8.07
N ASN A 67 13.60 28.67 9.12
CA ASN A 67 12.61 28.68 10.19
C ASN A 67 12.57 30.02 10.95
N ASP A 68 13.52 30.91 10.71
CA ASP A 68 13.66 32.17 11.45
C ASP A 68 12.85 33.38 10.90
N GLU A 69 12.29 33.39 9.68
CA GLU A 69 11.77 34.66 9.10
C GLU A 69 10.28 34.74 8.69
N LYS A 70 9.49 33.65 8.52
CA LYS A 70 8.01 33.80 8.31
C LYS A 70 7.19 33.84 9.58
N SER A 71 7.57 33.07 10.61
CA SER A 71 6.72 32.93 11.80
C SER A 71 6.52 34.28 12.50
N GLU A 72 7.55 35.14 12.45
CA GLU A 72 7.49 36.48 13.03
C GLU A 72 6.60 37.46 12.25
N ARG A 73 6.41 37.28 10.93
CA ARG A 73 5.60 38.19 10.11
C ARG A 73 4.09 37.91 10.17
N VAL A 74 3.69 36.65 10.34
CA VAL A 74 2.25 36.31 10.44
C VAL A 74 1.68 36.61 11.84
N GLY A 75 2.53 36.62 12.88
CA GLY A 75 2.14 37.03 14.23
C GLY A 75 1.84 38.53 14.34
N GLN A 76 2.63 39.38 13.66
CA GLN A 76 2.44 40.84 13.69
C GLN A 76 1.18 41.32 12.94
N GLN A 77 0.76 40.58 11.90
CA GLN A 77 -0.43 40.92 11.10
C GLN A 77 -1.76 40.57 11.80
N LEU A 78 -1.73 39.72 12.82
CA LEU A 78 -2.92 39.33 13.61
C LEU A 78 -3.12 40.17 14.88
N GLN A 79 -2.13 41.00 15.25
CA GLN A 79 -2.24 41.94 16.38
C GLN A 79 -2.76 43.32 15.98
N GLN A 80 -2.90 43.58 14.67
CA GLN A 80 -3.25 44.90 14.14
C GLN A 80 -4.66 44.97 13.51
N LYS A 81 -5.50 43.95 13.70
CA LYS A 81 -6.88 43.94 13.18
C LYS A 81 -7.90 43.55 14.24
#